data_AF-A0A7C3QKA4-F1
#
_entry.id   AF-A0A7C3QKA4-F1
#
_cell.length_a   1.000
_cell.length_b   1.000
_cell.length_c   1.000
_cell.angle_alpha   90.00
_cell.angle_beta   90.00
_cell.angle_gamma   90.00
#
_symmetry.space_group_name_H-M   'P 1'
#
loop_
_entity.id
_entity.type
_entity.pdbx_description
1 polymer ?
#
loop_
_entity_poly.entity_id
_entity_poly.type
_entity_poly.pdbx_seq_one_letter_code
_entity_poly.pdbx_strand_id
1 'polypeptide(L)' 'TLGFRYLMDVIPLDAGLVKGSHGRPTDDPKAGPLLISSEPSLLPEGDVQAVEVKDLILRHVFG' A
#
# COMPACT_ATOMS: atom_id res chain seq x y z
N THR A 1 -8.44 -37.12 -18.40
CA THR A 1 -8.03 -35.87 -17.71
C THR A 1 -6.52 -35.85 -17.60
N LEU A 2 -5.86 -34.79 -18.08
CA LEU A 2 -4.41 -34.67 -17.96
C LEU A 2 -4.07 -34.20 -16.54
N GLY A 3 -3.73 -35.16 -15.67
CA GLY A 3 -3.35 -34.87 -14.28
C GLY A 3 -1.88 -34.51 -14.19
N PHE A 4 -1.57 -33.22 -14.10
CA PHE A 4 -0.22 -32.77 -13.83
C PHE A 4 0.10 -32.92 -12.33
N ARG A 5 1.19 -33.62 -12.01
CA ARG A 5 1.80 -33.64 -10.69
C ARG A 5 3.08 -32.82 -10.76
N TYR A 6 3.07 -31.62 -10.21
CA TYR A 6 4.27 -30.80 -10.06
C TYR A 6 4.67 -30.78 -8.58
N LEU A 7 5.97 -30.89 -8.32
CA LEU A 7 6.56 -30.45 -7.06
C LEU A 7 6.52 -28.93 -7.06
N MET A 8 5.73 -28.33 -6.16
CA MET A 8 5.86 -26.90 -5.87
C MET A 8 6.95 -26.71 -4.83
N ASP A 9 8.08 -26.16 -5.25
CA ASP A 9 9.12 -25.68 -4.34
C ASP A 9 8.65 -24.33 -3.74
N VAL A 10 7.86 -24.43 -2.67
CA VAL A 10 7.29 -23.26 -1.97
C VAL A 10 8.25 -22.63 -0.96
N ILE A 11 9.47 -23.17 -0.82
CA ILE A 11 10.50 -22.65 0.09
C ILE A 11 11.80 -22.44 -0.72
N PRO A 12 11.83 -21.49 -1.66
CA PRO A 12 13.04 -21.20 -2.41
C PRO A 12 14.16 -20.72 -1.47
N LEU A 13 15.35 -21.29 -1.62
CA LEU A 13 16.56 -20.83 -0.93
C LEU A 13 17.15 -19.56 -1.56
N ASP A 14 16.70 -19.20 -2.76
CA ASP A 14 17.05 -17.95 -3.43
C ASP A 14 16.05 -16.83 -3.07
N ALA A 15 16.48 -15.90 -2.21
CA ALA A 15 15.69 -14.75 -1.80
C ALA A 15 15.44 -13.74 -2.94
N GLY A 16 16.22 -13.78 -4.03
CA GLY A 16 16.06 -12.89 -5.19
C GLY A 16 14.78 -13.13 -6.00
N LEU A 17 14.09 -14.25 -5.75
CA LEU A 17 12.79 -14.55 -6.34
C LEU A 17 11.66 -13.66 -5.78
N VAL A 18 11.84 -13.09 -4.59
CA VAL A 18 10.91 -12.13 -4.01
C VAL A 18 11.19 -10.74 -4.58
N LYS A 19 10.36 -10.30 -5.52
CA LYS A 19 10.48 -8.99 -6.18
C LYS A 19 9.72 -7.86 -5.47
N GLY A 20 8.97 -8.20 -4.43
CA GLY A 20 8.15 -7.27 -3.68
C GLY A 20 7.51 -7.97 -2.48
N SER A 21 7.29 -7.20 -1.43
CA SER A 21 6.60 -7.63 -0.21
C SER A 21 5.66 -6.53 0.23
N HIS A 22 4.83 -6.79 1.24
CA HIS A 22 3.85 -5.85 1.76
C HIS A 22 3.84 -5.83 3.29
N GLY A 23 3.22 -4.82 3.88
CA GLY A 23 2.94 -4.75 5.33
C GLY A 23 4.01 -4.05 6.17
N ARG A 24 5.25 -3.93 5.69
CA ARG A 24 6.26 -3.07 6.32
C ARG A 24 6.18 -1.65 5.72
N PRO A 25 6.12 -0.58 6.53
CA PRO A 25 6.28 0.79 6.04
C PRO A 25 7.60 1.00 5.30
N THR A 26 7.59 1.85 4.28
CA THR A 26 8.81 2.29 3.58
C THR A 26 9.70 3.12 4.51
N ASP A 27 11.03 3.00 4.35
CA ASP A 27 12.00 3.85 5.04
C ASP A 27 12.13 5.24 4.38
N ASP A 28 11.81 5.35 3.09
CA ASP A 28 11.74 6.62 2.35
C ASP A 28 10.29 7.12 2.32
N PRO A 29 9.97 8.27 2.96
CA PRO A 29 8.64 8.87 2.92
C PRO A 29 8.12 9.13 1.50
N LYS A 30 9.01 9.38 0.52
CA LYS A 30 8.63 9.63 -0.88
C LYS A 30 8.21 8.37 -1.64
N ALA A 31 8.51 7.19 -1.11
CA ALA A 31 8.04 5.91 -1.63
C ALA A 31 6.77 5.42 -0.91
N GLY A 32 6.15 6.29 -0.10
CA GLY A 32 4.92 6.02 0.64
C GLY A 32 3.66 6.12 -0.22
N PRO A 33 2.49 5.79 0.36
CA PRO A 33 1.20 5.99 -0.30
C PRO A 33 0.94 7.49 -0.53
N LEU A 34 0.20 7.79 -1.60
CA LEU A 34 -0.20 9.15 -1.94
C LEU A 34 -1.69 9.39 -1.63
N LEU A 35 -1.99 10.59 -1.16
CA LEU A 35 -3.34 11.11 -1.03
C LEU A 35 -3.45 12.36 -1.90
N ILE A 36 -4.38 12.34 -2.86
CA ILE A 36 -4.56 13.41 -3.85
C ILE A 36 -6.04 13.79 -3.83
N SER A 37 -6.34 15.09 -3.82
CA SER A 37 -7.70 15.62 -3.84
C SER A 37 -7.82 16.78 -4.81
N SER A 38 -9.01 16.94 -5.42
CA SER A 38 -9.38 18.13 -6.18
C SER A 38 -9.82 19.30 -5.29
N GLU A 39 -10.03 19.06 -3.99
CA GLU A 39 -10.44 20.05 -2.99
C GLU A 39 -9.25 20.38 -2.06
N PRO A 40 -8.30 21.23 -2.49
CA PRO A 40 -7.07 21.47 -1.74
C PRO A 40 -7.32 22.10 -0.37
N SER A 41 -8.43 22.81 -0.19
CA SER A 41 -8.83 23.41 1.10
C SER A 41 -9.17 22.37 2.19
N LEU A 42 -9.44 21.13 1.81
CA LEU A 42 -9.76 20.04 2.73
C LEU A 42 -8.53 19.19 3.11
N LEU A 43 -7.39 19.41 2.46
CA LEU A 43 -6.14 18.73 2.77
C LEU A 43 -5.41 19.44 3.91
N PRO A 44 -4.84 18.69 4.88
CA PRO A 44 -3.94 19.26 5.88
C PRO A 44 -2.61 19.68 5.23
N GLU A 45 -1.88 20.56 5.90
CA GLU A 45 -0.51 20.87 5.52
C GLU A 45 0.43 19.71 5.89
N GLY A 46 1.31 19.33 4.96
CA GLY A 46 2.32 18.29 5.19
C GLY A 46 1.80 16.86 5.04
N ASP A 47 2.43 15.94 5.77
CA ASP A 47 2.15 14.50 5.69
C ASP A 47 0.85 14.13 6.43
N VAL A 48 0.15 13.12 5.92
CA VAL A 48 -1.09 12.59 6.53
C VAL A 48 -0.80 11.26 7.20
N GLN A 49 -1.13 11.12 8.49
CA GLN A 49 -1.04 9.82 9.14
C GLN A 49 -2.14 8.89 8.62
N ALA A 50 -1.82 7.60 8.48
CA ALA A 50 -2.77 6.61 7.97
C ALA A 50 -4.10 6.55 8.75
N VAL A 51 -4.06 6.84 10.07
CA VAL A 51 -5.25 6.85 10.93
C VAL A 51 -6.20 8.01 10.66
N GLU A 52 -5.72 9.09 10.04
CA GLU A 52 -6.51 10.31 9.76
C GLU A 52 -7.32 10.19 8.45
N VAL A 53 -6.99 9.22 7.60
CA VAL A 53 -7.59 9.05 6.26
C VAL A 53 -9.10 8.92 6.35
N LYS A 54 -9.62 8.19 7.34
CA LYS A 54 -11.07 8.01 7.54
C LYS A 54 -11.78 9.36 7.71
N ASP A 55 -11.29 10.19 8.62
CA ASP A 55 -11.92 11.47 8.95
C ASP A 55 -11.75 12.47 7.79
N LEU A 56 -10.62 12.42 7.07
CA LEU A 56 -10.41 13.23 5.87
C LEU A 56 -11.39 12.87 4.75
N ILE A 57 -11.61 11.58 4.48
CA ILE A 57 -12.60 11.14 3.48
C ILE A 57 -14.00 11.57 3.89
N LEU A 58 -14.39 11.40 5.15
CA LEU A 58 -15.72 11.81 5.62
C LEU A 58 -15.95 13.32 5.47
N ARG A 59 -14.92 14.15 5.69
CA ARG A 59 -14.99 15.59 5.42
C ARG A 59 -15.20 15.91 3.95
N HIS A 60 -14.64 15.15 3.01
CA HIS A 60 -14.88 15.36 1.58
C HIS A 60 -16.29 14.95 1.14
N VAL A 61 -16.90 13.96 1.82
CA VAL A 61 -18.23 13.45 1.46
C VAL A 61 -19.35 14.28 2.09
N PHE A 62 -19.14 14.81 3.29
CA PHE A 62 -20.21 15.41 4.11
C PHE A 62 -19.91 16.83 4.61
N GLY A 63 -18.71 17.36 4.37
CA GLY A 63 -18.32 18.73 4.74
C GLY A 63 -18.90 19.79 3.83
#